data_AF-A0A434DUZ3-F1
#
_entry.id   AF-A0A434DUZ3-F1
#
_cell.length_a   1.000
_cell.length_b   1.000
_cell.length_c   1.000
_cell.angle_alpha   90.00
_cell.angle_beta   90.00
_cell.angle_gamma   90.00
#
_symmetry.space_group_name_H-M   'P 1'
#
loop_
_entity.id
_entity.type
_entity.pdbx_description
1 polymer ?
#
loop_
_entity_poly.entity_id
_entity_poly.type
_entity_poly.pdbx_seq_one_letter_code
_entity_poly.pdbx_strand_id
1 'polypeptide(L)'
;GTRAAVVTDDNVAAAHLETLKAGLEKGGIQPAVITLPAGEKTKSFAHLEEVVDGVLAARLERGDVVIALGGGVIGDLAGFAAGIVRRGMNFVQIPTSLLAQVDSSVGGKTGINSARGKNLVGVFHQPKLVLADTEVLDTLPIREFRAGYAELAKYGLIDRPGFFAWLEENWGKVFAGGPERAEAIAEACRAKADVVARDEFETGDRALLNLGHTFGHALEAATRYDSARLVHGEGVAIGMALAYRFSSRLNLASPDDAARVETHLRAVGLPWRMADIPGELPDAEALLAFITQDKKVSRGALTFILTRGIGQAFIARDVPASEALSFLRENHPGQQSRPGPQKSRPG
;
A
#
# COMPACT_ATOMS: atom_id res chain seq x y z
N GLY A 1 -25.04 6.89 26.15
CA GLY A 1 -23.63 6.90 25.71
C GLY A 1 -23.56 6.46 24.26
N THR A 2 -22.50 6.83 23.55
CA THR A 2 -22.26 6.39 22.16
C THR A 2 -22.17 4.87 22.11
N ARG A 3 -22.90 4.23 21.18
CA ARG A 3 -22.78 2.79 20.91
C ARG A 3 -21.86 2.55 19.73
N ALA A 4 -21.37 1.32 19.61
CA ALA A 4 -20.40 0.95 18.58
C ALA A 4 -20.78 -0.33 17.85
N ALA A 5 -20.39 -0.42 16.58
CA ALA A 5 -20.21 -1.68 15.87
C ALA A 5 -18.72 -1.86 15.57
N VAL A 6 -18.15 -3.00 15.89
CA VAL A 6 -16.80 -3.41 15.51
C VAL A 6 -16.90 -4.27 14.25
N VAL A 7 -16.22 -3.85 13.20
CA VAL A 7 -16.03 -4.62 11.96
C VAL A 7 -14.61 -5.13 11.94
N THR A 8 -14.42 -6.44 11.76
CA THR A 8 -13.12 -7.10 11.78
C THR A 8 -13.10 -8.34 10.87
N ASP A 9 -11.94 -8.95 10.70
CA ASP A 9 -11.80 -10.24 10.01
C ASP A 9 -11.54 -11.39 10.99
N ASP A 10 -11.72 -12.64 10.55
CA ASP A 10 -11.56 -13.83 11.38
C ASP A 10 -10.21 -13.93 12.10
N ASN A 11 -9.11 -13.54 11.44
CA ASN A 11 -7.76 -13.65 12.01
C ASN A 11 -7.56 -12.60 13.11
N VAL A 12 -7.95 -11.36 12.83
CA VAL A 12 -7.84 -10.25 13.78
C VAL A 12 -8.82 -10.43 14.93
N ALA A 13 -10.01 -10.97 14.67
CA ALA A 13 -10.97 -11.32 15.70
C ALA A 13 -10.38 -12.30 16.71
N ALA A 14 -9.78 -13.38 16.22
CA ALA A 14 -9.15 -14.40 17.05
C ALA A 14 -8.00 -13.85 17.91
N ALA A 15 -7.25 -12.86 17.41
CA ALA A 15 -6.09 -12.30 18.10
C ALA A 15 -6.41 -11.13 19.06
N HIS A 16 -7.32 -10.23 18.68
CA HIS A 16 -7.41 -8.90 19.30
C HIS A 16 -8.82 -8.44 19.72
N LEU A 17 -9.88 -9.11 19.26
CA LEU A 17 -11.25 -8.63 19.51
C LEU A 17 -11.62 -8.62 20.99
N GLU A 18 -11.28 -9.67 21.74
CA GLU A 18 -11.62 -9.74 23.17
C GLU A 18 -10.89 -8.67 24.00
N THR A 19 -9.64 -8.35 23.64
CA THR A 19 -8.90 -7.23 24.25
C THR A 19 -9.59 -5.90 23.98
N LEU A 20 -10.02 -5.65 22.73
CA LEU A 20 -10.76 -4.43 22.39
C LEU A 20 -12.10 -4.35 23.13
N LYS A 21 -12.87 -5.45 23.15
CA LYS A 21 -14.16 -5.51 23.87
C LYS A 21 -13.99 -5.20 25.34
N ALA A 22 -13.01 -5.82 26.01
CA ALA A 22 -12.72 -5.55 27.42
C ALA A 22 -12.34 -4.07 27.67
N GLY A 23 -11.61 -3.45 26.74
CA GLY A 23 -11.30 -2.01 26.79
C GLY A 23 -12.54 -1.12 26.64
N LEU A 24 -13.40 -1.43 25.66
CA LEU A 24 -14.65 -0.71 25.42
C LEU A 24 -15.64 -0.86 26.58
N GLU A 25 -15.75 -2.06 27.18
CA GLU A 25 -16.62 -2.34 28.31
C GLU A 25 -16.23 -1.56 29.56
N LYS A 26 -14.93 -1.38 29.82
CA LYS A 26 -14.44 -0.47 30.88
C LYS A 26 -14.90 0.98 30.66
N GLY A 27 -15.09 1.38 29.40
CA GLY A 27 -15.68 2.67 29.02
C GLY A 27 -17.20 2.67 28.97
N GLY A 28 -17.88 1.58 29.33
CA GLY A 28 -19.34 1.44 29.27
C GLY A 28 -19.90 1.25 27.86
N ILE A 29 -19.09 0.81 26.90
CA ILE A 29 -19.48 0.57 25.51
C ILE A 29 -19.52 -0.94 25.25
N GLN A 30 -20.71 -1.46 24.96
CA GLN A 30 -20.88 -2.84 24.47
C GLN A 30 -21.05 -2.82 22.95
N PRO A 31 -20.06 -3.29 22.18
CA PRO A 31 -20.13 -3.22 20.73
C PRO A 31 -20.96 -4.38 20.14
N ALA A 32 -21.69 -4.10 19.07
CA ALA A 32 -22.07 -5.16 18.12
C ALA A 32 -20.81 -5.59 17.34
N VAL A 33 -20.68 -6.87 16.98
CA VAL A 33 -19.52 -7.38 16.25
C VAL A 33 -19.96 -7.93 14.91
N ILE A 34 -19.26 -7.54 13.85
CA ILE A 34 -19.42 -8.01 12.48
C ILE A 34 -18.06 -8.56 12.06
N THR A 35 -17.99 -9.89 11.91
CA THR A 35 -16.75 -10.58 11.53
C THR A 35 -16.86 -11.07 10.10
N LEU A 36 -15.84 -10.80 9.30
CA LEU A 36 -15.78 -11.16 7.88
C LEU A 36 -14.64 -12.14 7.61
N PRO A 37 -14.66 -12.85 6.46
CA PRO A 37 -13.50 -13.60 6.00
C PRO A 37 -12.27 -12.69 5.83
N ALA A 38 -11.08 -13.22 6.10
CA ALA A 38 -9.84 -12.49 5.88
C ALA A 38 -9.44 -12.44 4.38
N GLY A 39 -8.78 -11.34 3.99
CA GLY A 39 -8.12 -11.19 2.69
C GLY A 39 -8.81 -10.24 1.70
N GLU A 40 -8.13 -9.96 0.58
CA GLU A 40 -8.52 -8.91 -0.38
C GLU A 40 -9.89 -9.15 -1.03
N LYS A 41 -10.34 -10.40 -1.16
CA LYS A 41 -11.65 -10.75 -1.74
C LYS A 41 -12.82 -10.23 -0.90
N THR A 42 -12.60 -9.94 0.37
CA THR A 42 -13.59 -9.36 1.28
C THR A 42 -13.98 -7.95 0.85
N LYS A 43 -13.09 -7.19 0.19
CA LYS A 43 -13.44 -5.87 -0.39
C LYS A 43 -14.35 -6.02 -1.61
N SER A 44 -15.64 -6.24 -1.38
CA SER A 44 -16.62 -6.56 -2.41
C SER A 44 -18.01 -6.03 -2.04
N PHE A 45 -18.92 -5.97 -3.02
CA PHE A 45 -20.30 -5.56 -2.78
C PHE A 45 -21.02 -6.50 -1.79
N ALA A 46 -20.78 -7.81 -1.88
CA ALA A 46 -21.43 -8.79 -1.01
C ALA A 46 -21.10 -8.55 0.47
N HIS A 47 -19.82 -8.38 0.80
CA HIS A 47 -19.43 -8.11 2.19
C HIS A 47 -19.71 -6.65 2.61
N LEU A 48 -19.82 -5.71 1.67
CA LEU A 48 -20.35 -4.38 1.97
C LEU A 48 -21.81 -4.44 2.43
N GLU A 49 -22.64 -5.20 1.74
CA GLU A 49 -24.03 -5.46 2.12
C GLU A 49 -24.10 -6.08 3.52
N GLU A 50 -23.28 -7.09 3.81
CA GLU A 50 -23.20 -7.73 5.13
C GLU A 50 -22.83 -6.72 6.25
N VAL A 51 -21.85 -5.85 6.02
CA VAL A 51 -21.47 -4.82 7.01
C VAL A 51 -22.59 -3.78 7.19
N VAL A 52 -23.20 -3.31 6.10
CA VAL A 52 -24.31 -2.36 6.13
C VAL A 52 -25.48 -2.92 6.93
N ASP A 53 -25.87 -4.16 6.65
CA ASP A 53 -26.97 -4.83 7.32
C ASP A 53 -26.65 -5.09 8.79
N GLY A 54 -25.44 -5.54 9.12
CA GLY A 54 -25.00 -5.72 10.50
C GLY A 54 -25.07 -4.43 11.32
N VAL A 55 -24.61 -3.30 10.76
CA VAL A 55 -24.66 -1.99 11.42
C VAL A 55 -26.11 -1.53 11.63
N LEU A 56 -26.98 -1.73 10.64
CA LEU A 56 -28.40 -1.38 10.73
C LEU A 56 -29.16 -2.28 11.71
N ALA A 57 -28.86 -3.58 11.74
CA ALA A 57 -29.44 -4.57 12.65
C ALA A 57 -29.08 -4.30 14.11
N ALA A 58 -27.89 -3.77 14.37
CA ALA A 58 -27.48 -3.26 15.69
C ALA A 58 -28.25 -2.00 16.13
N ARG A 59 -29.16 -1.49 15.28
CA ARG A 59 -30.01 -0.31 15.49
C ARG A 59 -29.21 0.94 15.82
N LEU A 60 -27.99 1.06 15.29
CA LEU A 60 -27.13 2.22 15.51
C LEU A 60 -27.74 3.50 14.91
N GLU A 61 -27.55 4.60 15.63
CA GLU A 61 -27.98 5.94 15.25
C GLU A 61 -26.85 6.69 14.53
N ARG A 62 -27.16 7.80 13.87
CA ARG A 62 -26.15 8.55 13.09
C ARG A 62 -24.95 9.02 13.92
N GLY A 63 -25.16 9.30 15.21
CA GLY A 63 -24.11 9.73 16.14
C GLY A 63 -23.27 8.59 16.71
N ASP A 64 -23.71 7.33 16.57
CA ASP A 64 -22.96 6.14 16.98
C ASP A 64 -21.75 5.91 16.05
N VAL A 65 -20.88 4.97 16.42
CA VAL A 65 -19.57 4.78 15.77
C VAL A 65 -19.42 3.40 15.14
N VAL A 66 -18.82 3.35 13.95
CA VAL A 66 -18.27 2.12 13.36
C VAL A 66 -16.77 2.06 13.65
N ILE A 67 -16.30 0.98 14.26
CA ILE A 67 -14.89 0.76 14.58
C ILE A 67 -14.35 -0.28 13.61
N ALA A 68 -13.37 0.10 12.80
CA ALA A 68 -12.65 -0.81 11.91
C ALA A 68 -11.44 -1.39 12.64
N LEU A 69 -11.51 -2.65 13.08
CA LEU A 69 -10.41 -3.36 13.72
C LEU A 69 -9.79 -4.32 12.69
N GLY A 70 -8.68 -3.95 12.07
CA GLY A 70 -8.06 -4.79 11.05
C GLY A 70 -6.99 -4.11 10.20
N GLY A 71 -6.54 -4.80 9.16
CA GLY A 71 -5.68 -4.22 8.12
C GLY A 71 -6.45 -3.29 7.16
N GLY A 72 -5.79 -2.87 6.07
CA GLY A 72 -6.38 -1.92 5.10
C GLY A 72 -7.66 -2.43 4.42
N VAL A 73 -7.83 -3.75 4.28
CA VAL A 73 -9.06 -4.37 3.76
C VAL A 73 -10.27 -4.00 4.62
N ILE A 74 -10.18 -4.24 5.93
CA ILE A 74 -11.24 -3.91 6.89
C ILE A 74 -11.40 -2.41 7.03
N GLY A 75 -10.29 -1.66 7.08
CA GLY A 75 -10.30 -0.19 7.15
C GLY A 75 -11.10 0.44 6.01
N ASP A 76 -10.83 0.04 4.77
CA ASP A 76 -11.50 0.57 3.59
C ASP A 76 -12.97 0.16 3.52
N LEU A 77 -13.29 -1.11 3.79
CA LEU A 77 -14.64 -1.65 3.72
C LEU A 77 -15.55 -1.03 4.80
N ALA A 78 -15.09 -1.05 6.05
CA ALA A 78 -15.84 -0.50 7.18
C ALA A 78 -15.95 1.03 7.10
N GLY A 79 -14.89 1.71 6.64
CA GLY A 79 -14.92 3.14 6.36
C GLY A 79 -15.94 3.49 5.28
N PHE A 80 -16.03 2.71 4.20
CA PHE A 80 -17.01 2.93 3.14
C PHE A 80 -18.43 2.69 3.66
N ALA A 81 -18.66 1.57 4.36
CA ALA A 81 -19.94 1.29 5.00
C ALA A 81 -20.37 2.43 5.93
N ALA A 82 -19.47 2.93 6.79
CA ALA A 82 -19.75 4.06 7.67
C ALA A 82 -20.07 5.35 6.91
N GLY A 83 -19.46 5.58 5.75
CA GLY A 83 -19.71 6.75 4.90
C GLY A 83 -21.10 6.74 4.24
N ILE A 84 -21.68 5.56 3.99
CA ILE A 84 -22.98 5.43 3.31
C ILE A 84 -24.14 5.11 4.25
N VAL A 85 -23.91 4.35 5.32
CA VAL A 85 -24.94 4.02 6.31
C VAL A 85 -25.43 5.31 6.94
N ARG A 86 -26.76 5.48 6.98
CA ARG A 86 -27.42 6.69 7.50
C ARG A 86 -26.89 8.00 6.86
N ARG A 87 -26.35 7.92 5.64
CA ARG A 87 -25.70 9.03 4.93
C ARG A 87 -24.51 9.62 5.70
N GLY A 88 -23.73 8.76 6.36
CA GLY A 88 -22.54 9.11 7.10
C GLY A 88 -22.73 8.99 8.60
N MET A 89 -22.11 7.96 9.17
CA MET A 89 -21.88 7.74 10.59
C MET A 89 -20.44 8.10 10.98
N ASN A 90 -20.19 8.27 12.28
CA ASN A 90 -18.84 8.38 12.78
C ASN A 90 -18.10 7.05 12.59
N PHE A 91 -16.80 7.10 12.33
CA PHE A 91 -15.98 5.90 12.34
C PHE A 91 -14.59 6.12 12.93
N VAL A 92 -13.99 5.04 13.42
CA VAL A 92 -12.65 4.99 14.02
C VAL A 92 -11.87 3.87 13.36
N GLN A 93 -10.61 4.10 13.06
CA GLN A 93 -9.70 3.07 12.58
C GLN A 93 -8.80 2.57 13.72
N ILE A 94 -8.71 1.25 13.86
CA ILE A 94 -7.75 0.55 14.72
C ILE A 94 -6.92 -0.35 13.80
N PRO A 95 -5.92 0.20 13.09
CA PRO A 95 -5.12 -0.53 12.13
C PRO A 95 -4.22 -1.59 12.78
N THR A 96 -4.33 -2.85 12.33
CA THR A 96 -3.59 -4.01 12.90
C THR A 96 -2.50 -4.57 12.01
N SER A 97 -2.23 -3.93 10.88
CA SER A 97 -1.09 -4.25 10.02
C SER A 97 -0.18 -3.03 9.89
N LEU A 98 1.12 -3.25 9.67
CA LEU A 98 2.06 -2.13 9.52
C LEU A 98 1.64 -1.25 8.34
N LEU A 99 1.25 -1.85 7.22
CA LEU A 99 0.74 -1.14 6.04
C LEU A 99 -0.45 -0.22 6.41
N ALA A 100 -1.39 -0.73 7.21
CA ALA A 100 -2.53 0.07 7.62
C ALA A 100 -2.12 1.22 8.54
N GLN A 101 -1.22 0.98 9.49
CA GLN A 101 -0.75 1.99 10.45
C GLN A 101 0.01 3.14 9.78
N VAL A 102 0.77 2.87 8.71
CA VAL A 102 1.66 3.85 8.07
C VAL A 102 1.06 4.47 6.81
N ASP A 103 0.01 3.88 6.26
CA ASP A 103 -0.60 4.30 5.01
C ASP A 103 -2.12 4.25 5.08
N SER A 104 -2.76 3.10 4.90
CA SER A 104 -4.19 3.05 4.54
C SER A 104 -5.15 3.69 5.56
N SER A 105 -4.82 3.73 6.85
CA SER A 105 -5.69 4.34 7.87
C SER A 105 -5.69 5.87 7.87
N VAL A 106 -4.75 6.51 7.17
CA VAL A 106 -4.61 7.97 7.12
C VAL A 106 -5.07 8.50 5.76
N GLY A 107 -5.97 9.49 5.77
CA GLY A 107 -6.34 10.25 4.57
C GLY A 107 -7.68 9.88 3.91
N GLY A 108 -8.53 9.14 4.61
CA GLY A 108 -9.97 9.06 4.36
C GLY A 108 -10.43 8.39 3.07
N LYS A 109 -9.54 7.76 2.31
CA LYS A 109 -9.93 6.95 1.14
C LYS A 109 -10.52 5.64 1.65
N THR A 110 -11.75 5.35 1.27
CA THR A 110 -12.46 4.13 1.65
C THR A 110 -13.11 3.54 0.41
N GLY A 111 -13.29 2.22 0.36
CA GLY A 111 -13.92 1.60 -0.79
C GLY A 111 -13.78 0.08 -0.88
N ILE A 112 -14.27 -0.44 -1.99
CA ILE A 112 -14.26 -1.86 -2.34
C ILE A 112 -13.74 -2.07 -3.75
N ASN A 113 -13.42 -3.32 -4.04
CA ASN A 113 -13.10 -3.76 -5.39
C ASN A 113 -14.40 -4.09 -6.14
N SER A 114 -14.31 -4.02 -7.46
CA SER A 114 -15.36 -4.50 -8.38
C SER A 114 -14.76 -5.51 -9.36
N ALA A 115 -15.62 -6.20 -10.12
CA ALA A 115 -15.15 -7.05 -11.22
C ALA A 115 -14.35 -6.28 -12.30
N ARG A 116 -14.36 -4.95 -12.26
CA ARG A 116 -13.63 -4.08 -13.19
C ARG A 116 -12.29 -3.57 -12.66
N GLY A 117 -11.98 -3.78 -11.37
CA GLY A 117 -10.72 -3.33 -10.78
C GLY A 117 -10.82 -3.01 -9.30
N LYS A 118 -9.66 -2.74 -8.70
CA LYS A 118 -9.51 -2.43 -7.27
C LYS A 118 -9.93 -0.99 -6.95
N ASN A 119 -10.52 -0.78 -5.77
CA ASN A 119 -10.85 0.54 -5.21
C ASN A 119 -11.65 1.49 -6.13
N LEU A 120 -12.37 0.96 -7.12
CA LEU A 120 -13.13 1.77 -8.09
C LEU A 120 -14.46 2.30 -7.54
N VAL A 121 -14.92 1.76 -6.41
CA VAL A 121 -16.18 2.13 -5.76
C VAL A 121 -15.88 2.48 -4.31
N GLY A 122 -16.20 3.70 -3.90
CA GLY A 122 -15.86 4.18 -2.57
C GLY A 122 -16.23 5.64 -2.35
N VAL A 123 -15.84 6.15 -1.18
CA VAL A 123 -16.03 7.55 -0.78
C VAL A 123 -14.81 8.07 -0.03
N PHE A 124 -14.61 9.39 -0.08
CA PHE A 124 -13.74 10.06 0.87
C PHE A 124 -14.52 10.27 2.17
N HIS A 125 -14.15 9.57 3.23
CA HIS A 125 -14.75 9.65 4.56
C HIS A 125 -13.63 9.63 5.60
N GLN A 126 -13.48 10.71 6.37
CA GLN A 126 -12.38 10.85 7.33
C GLN A 126 -12.73 10.22 8.68
N PRO A 127 -11.82 9.42 9.30
CA PRO A 127 -12.05 8.86 10.61
C PRO A 127 -12.08 9.95 11.67
N LYS A 128 -12.85 9.74 12.74
CA LYS A 128 -12.81 10.59 13.94
C LYS A 128 -11.56 10.37 14.78
N LEU A 129 -10.99 9.17 14.68
CA LEU A 129 -9.78 8.77 15.38
C LEU A 129 -9.10 7.63 14.59
N VAL A 130 -7.77 7.64 14.57
CA VAL A 130 -6.94 6.49 14.22
C VAL A 130 -6.17 6.10 15.48
N LEU A 131 -6.34 4.86 15.96
CA LEU A 131 -5.64 4.32 17.12
C LEU A 131 -4.63 3.26 16.65
N ALA A 132 -3.40 3.69 16.39
CA ALA A 132 -2.30 2.81 15.98
C ALA A 132 -1.55 2.28 17.22
N ASP A 133 -2.06 1.18 17.78
CA ASP A 133 -1.33 0.42 18.81
C ASP A 133 -0.18 -0.35 18.14
N THR A 134 1.06 -0.14 18.57
CA THR A 134 2.22 -0.78 17.94
C THR A 134 2.44 -2.23 18.37
N GLU A 135 1.83 -2.66 19.47
CA GLU A 135 2.01 -4.01 20.03
C GLU A 135 1.20 -5.05 19.24
N VAL A 136 0.07 -4.68 18.63
CA VAL A 136 -0.70 -5.62 17.79
C VAL A 136 0.10 -6.17 16.62
N LEU A 137 1.15 -5.45 16.18
CA LEU A 137 2.05 -5.87 15.13
C LEU A 137 2.93 -7.07 15.51
N ASP A 138 3.06 -7.40 16.80
CA ASP A 138 3.82 -8.58 17.25
C ASP A 138 3.16 -9.90 16.84
N THR A 139 1.86 -9.86 16.53
CA THR A 139 1.10 -11.00 16.01
C THR A 139 1.06 -11.05 14.48
N LEU A 140 1.57 -10.02 13.80
CA LEU A 140 1.48 -9.90 12.35
C LEU A 140 2.49 -10.86 11.68
N PRO A 141 2.08 -11.65 10.67
CA PRO A 141 3.01 -12.48 9.93
C PRO A 141 4.17 -11.64 9.36
N ILE A 142 5.40 -12.14 9.49
CA ILE A 142 6.61 -11.41 9.10
C ILE A 142 6.60 -10.94 7.63
N ARG A 143 5.94 -11.70 6.74
CA ARG A 143 5.76 -11.33 5.33
C ARG A 143 4.92 -10.05 5.19
N GLU A 144 3.81 -9.97 5.92
CA GLU A 144 2.93 -8.79 5.93
C GLU A 144 3.59 -7.59 6.61
N PHE A 145 4.39 -7.83 7.66
CA PHE A 145 5.19 -6.78 8.28
C PHE A 145 6.21 -6.20 7.29
N ARG A 146 6.97 -7.04 6.58
CA ARG A 146 7.89 -6.60 5.52
C ARG A 146 7.16 -5.84 4.43
N ALA A 147 6.03 -6.34 3.96
CA ALA A 147 5.22 -5.67 2.96
C ALA A 147 4.81 -4.26 3.41
N GLY A 148 4.34 -4.10 4.66
CA GLY A 148 4.04 -2.77 5.22
C GLY A 148 5.28 -1.87 5.36
N TYR A 149 6.46 -2.45 5.61
CA TYR A 149 7.71 -1.69 5.70
C TYR A 149 8.10 -1.03 4.37
N ALA A 150 7.70 -1.60 3.23
CA ALA A 150 7.96 -0.98 1.93
C ALA A 150 7.41 0.46 1.86
N GLU A 151 6.26 0.72 2.49
CA GLU A 151 5.68 2.06 2.57
C GLU A 151 6.44 3.01 3.49
N LEU A 152 7.03 2.50 4.59
CA LEU A 152 7.94 3.30 5.42
C LEU A 152 9.12 3.81 4.59
N ALA A 153 9.78 2.89 3.87
CA ALA A 153 10.90 3.25 3.00
C ALA A 153 10.45 4.24 1.91
N LYS A 154 9.25 4.06 1.33
CA LYS A 154 8.69 4.95 0.31
C LYS A 154 8.65 6.41 0.77
N TYR A 155 8.19 6.71 1.98
CA TYR A 155 8.17 8.09 2.48
C TYR A 155 9.57 8.71 2.55
N GLY A 156 10.56 7.93 2.99
CA GLY A 156 11.96 8.35 2.98
C GLY A 156 12.47 8.69 1.58
N LEU A 157 12.09 7.88 0.60
CA LEU A 157 12.49 8.04 -0.80
C LEU A 157 11.75 9.17 -1.52
N ILE A 158 10.54 9.53 -1.10
CA ILE A 158 9.76 10.62 -1.69
C ILE A 158 10.34 11.98 -1.35
N ASP A 159 10.35 12.35 -0.07
CA ASP A 159 10.70 13.70 0.39
C ASP A 159 11.36 13.75 1.79
N ARG A 160 11.72 12.60 2.37
CA ARG A 160 12.34 12.51 3.72
C ARG A 160 13.67 11.76 3.71
N PRO A 161 14.72 12.30 3.08
CA PRO A 161 16.00 11.60 2.95
C PRO A 161 16.65 11.26 4.31
N GLY A 162 16.46 12.12 5.33
CA GLY A 162 16.91 11.84 6.69
C GLY A 162 16.20 10.65 7.33
N PHE A 163 14.91 10.46 7.06
CA PHE A 163 14.16 9.29 7.51
C PHE A 163 14.62 8.01 6.79
N PHE A 164 14.91 8.08 5.49
CA PHE A 164 15.49 6.93 4.78
C PHE A 164 16.86 6.52 5.36
N ALA A 165 17.75 7.48 5.62
CA ALA A 165 19.04 7.21 6.27
C ALA A 165 18.86 6.60 7.66
N TRP A 166 17.90 7.10 8.45
CA TRP A 166 17.58 6.54 9.75
C TRP A 166 17.06 5.10 9.66
N LEU A 167 16.23 4.79 8.65
CA LEU A 167 15.72 3.44 8.40
C LEU A 167 16.86 2.46 8.05
N GLU A 168 17.85 2.88 7.27
CA GLU A 168 19.03 2.06 6.96
C GLU A 168 19.78 1.59 8.21
N GLU A 169 19.84 2.45 9.23
CA GLU A 169 20.52 2.16 10.50
C GLU A 169 19.63 1.42 11.51
N ASN A 170 18.31 1.64 11.48
CA ASN A 170 17.40 1.23 12.56
C ASN A 170 16.36 0.19 12.17
N TRP A 171 16.29 -0.27 10.92
CA TRP A 171 15.26 -1.22 10.48
C TRP A 171 15.16 -2.48 11.37
N GLY A 172 16.28 -3.03 11.85
CA GLY A 172 16.26 -4.20 12.73
C GLY A 172 15.52 -3.94 14.04
N LYS A 173 15.59 -2.72 14.58
CA LYS A 173 14.92 -2.33 15.83
C LYS A 173 13.42 -2.04 15.61
N VAL A 174 13.05 -1.53 14.44
CA VAL A 174 11.64 -1.40 14.01
C VAL A 174 10.95 -2.78 14.05
N PHE A 175 11.64 -3.81 13.55
CA PHE A 175 11.15 -5.19 13.58
C PHE A 175 11.08 -5.74 15.02
N ALA A 176 12.05 -5.38 15.87
CA ALA A 176 12.11 -5.85 17.26
C ALA A 176 11.00 -5.30 18.18
N GLY A 177 10.23 -4.30 17.76
CA GLY A 177 9.10 -3.75 18.53
C GLY A 177 9.47 -2.72 19.59
N GLY A 178 10.70 -2.20 19.53
CA GLY A 178 11.14 -1.11 20.40
C GLY A 178 10.56 0.26 20.03
N PRO A 179 11.02 1.34 20.71
CA PRO A 179 10.58 2.71 20.44
C PRO A 179 10.80 3.13 18.98
N GLU A 180 11.78 2.56 18.29
CA GLU A 180 12.02 2.79 16.87
C GLU A 180 10.83 2.38 15.98
N ARG A 181 10.06 1.35 16.37
CA ARG A 181 8.84 0.98 15.65
C ARG A 181 7.82 2.11 15.71
N ALA A 182 7.58 2.64 16.91
CA ALA A 182 6.65 3.76 17.11
C ALA A 182 7.13 5.03 16.41
N GLU A 183 8.43 5.32 16.44
CA GLU A 183 9.04 6.46 15.74
C GLU A 183 8.84 6.36 14.22
N ALA A 184 9.11 5.19 13.63
CA ALA A 184 8.92 4.97 12.20
C ALA A 184 7.45 5.13 11.76
N ILE A 185 6.51 4.59 12.55
CA ILE A 185 5.07 4.72 12.28
C ILE A 185 4.63 6.18 12.42
N ALA A 186 5.06 6.88 13.47
CA ALA A 186 4.73 8.28 13.67
C ALA A 186 5.25 9.16 12.54
N GLU A 187 6.47 8.91 12.05
CA GLU A 187 7.05 9.65 10.94
C GLU A 187 6.30 9.43 9.63
N ALA A 188 5.92 8.18 9.34
CA ALA A 188 5.09 7.87 8.17
C ALA A 188 3.70 8.51 8.25
N CYS A 189 3.06 8.48 9.42
CA CYS A 189 1.80 9.18 9.66
C CYS A 189 1.93 10.69 9.43
N ARG A 190 3.00 11.32 9.92
CA ARG A 190 3.30 12.74 9.64
C ARG A 190 3.47 12.98 8.14
N ALA A 191 4.26 12.15 7.46
CA ALA A 191 4.47 12.24 6.02
C ALA A 191 3.17 12.19 5.24
N LYS A 192 2.31 11.21 5.52
CA LYS A 192 1.02 11.09 4.84
C LYS A 192 0.06 12.22 5.20
N ALA A 193 -0.01 12.61 6.47
CA ALA A 193 -0.86 13.71 6.92
C ALA A 193 -0.46 15.03 6.24
N ASP A 194 0.83 15.33 6.13
CA ASP A 194 1.34 16.52 5.46
C ASP A 194 0.91 16.57 3.98
N VAL A 195 0.97 15.42 3.28
CA VAL A 195 0.51 15.32 1.89
C VAL A 195 -1.01 15.46 1.78
N VAL A 196 -1.77 14.77 2.64
CA VAL A 196 -3.24 14.82 2.65
C VAL A 196 -3.75 16.23 2.96
N ALA A 197 -3.10 16.95 3.89
CA ALA A 197 -3.47 18.31 4.24
C ALA A 197 -3.28 19.29 3.07
N ARG A 198 -2.32 19.02 2.17
CA ARG A 198 -2.10 19.82 0.94
C ARG A 198 -3.04 19.42 -0.20
N ASP A 199 -3.40 18.15 -0.30
CA ASP A 199 -4.15 17.60 -1.44
C ASP A 199 -5.05 16.41 -1.04
N GLU A 200 -6.14 16.71 -0.33
CA GLU A 200 -7.07 15.68 0.17
C GLU A 200 -7.72 14.86 -0.95
N PHE A 201 -8.00 15.47 -2.11
CA PHE A 201 -8.73 14.83 -3.21
C PHE A 201 -7.83 14.30 -4.34
N GLU A 202 -6.50 14.28 -4.15
CA GLU A 202 -5.52 13.74 -5.10
C GLU A 202 -5.59 14.41 -6.49
N THR A 203 -5.49 15.72 -6.51
CA THR A 203 -5.49 16.54 -7.73
C THR A 203 -4.11 17.07 -8.12
N GLY A 204 -3.09 16.86 -7.26
CA GLY A 204 -1.72 17.36 -7.44
C GLY A 204 -0.70 16.50 -6.71
N ASP A 205 -0.08 17.07 -5.67
CA ASP A 205 1.10 16.52 -4.99
C ASP A 205 0.90 15.13 -4.37
N ARG A 206 -0.35 14.75 -4.06
CA ARG A 206 -0.64 13.42 -3.50
C ARG A 206 -0.27 12.30 -4.47
N ALA A 207 -0.13 12.59 -5.76
CA ALA A 207 0.39 11.66 -6.75
C ALA A 207 1.82 11.17 -6.44
N LEU A 208 2.63 11.92 -5.68
CA LEU A 208 3.98 11.49 -5.28
C LEU A 208 3.97 10.24 -4.39
N LEU A 209 2.88 9.99 -3.67
CA LEU A 209 2.68 8.75 -2.90
C LEU A 209 2.66 7.49 -3.80
N ASN A 210 2.53 7.66 -5.11
CA ASN A 210 2.56 6.57 -6.09
C ASN A 210 4.00 6.25 -6.56
N LEU A 211 5.05 6.67 -5.85
CA LEU A 211 6.42 6.18 -6.08
C LEU A 211 6.42 4.65 -5.99
N GLY A 212 6.99 4.00 -7.02
CA GLY A 212 6.98 2.55 -7.19
C GLY A 212 5.65 1.93 -7.65
N HIS A 213 4.51 2.56 -7.39
CA HIS A 213 3.18 1.99 -7.66
C HIS A 213 2.90 1.78 -9.15
N THR A 214 3.50 2.57 -10.04
CA THR A 214 3.30 2.41 -11.49
C THR A 214 3.77 1.04 -11.97
N PHE A 215 4.95 0.60 -11.52
CA PHE A 215 5.45 -0.75 -11.80
C PHE A 215 4.79 -1.78 -10.89
N GLY A 216 4.60 -1.46 -9.60
CA GLY A 216 3.99 -2.36 -8.62
C GLY A 216 2.58 -2.83 -9.02
N HIS A 217 1.70 -1.91 -9.41
CA HIS A 217 0.35 -2.26 -9.89
C HIS A 217 0.38 -3.11 -11.16
N ALA A 218 1.31 -2.85 -12.07
CA ALA A 218 1.47 -3.68 -13.27
C ALA A 218 1.88 -5.11 -12.91
N LEU A 219 2.75 -5.28 -11.91
CA LEU A 219 3.17 -6.59 -11.40
C LEU A 219 2.05 -7.30 -10.63
N GLU A 220 1.27 -6.57 -9.81
CA GLU A 220 0.08 -7.10 -9.14
C GLU A 220 -0.98 -7.58 -10.17
N ALA A 221 -1.21 -6.82 -11.23
CA ALA A 221 -2.10 -7.22 -12.31
C ALA A 221 -1.56 -8.45 -13.06
N ALA A 222 -0.24 -8.50 -13.31
CA ALA A 222 0.43 -9.62 -13.96
C ALA A 222 0.37 -10.92 -13.13
N THR A 223 0.35 -10.84 -11.80
CA THR A 223 0.10 -11.99 -10.92
C THR A 223 -1.37 -12.28 -10.72
N ARG A 224 -2.28 -11.54 -11.36
CA ARG A 224 -3.74 -11.61 -11.20
C ARG A 224 -4.17 -11.42 -9.75
N TYR A 225 -3.43 -10.59 -9.01
CA TYR A 225 -3.65 -10.32 -7.59
C TYR A 225 -3.60 -11.59 -6.71
N ASP A 226 -2.84 -12.59 -7.14
CA ASP A 226 -2.58 -13.79 -6.35
C ASP A 226 -1.61 -13.48 -5.20
N SER A 227 -2.15 -13.36 -3.98
CA SER A 227 -1.38 -13.05 -2.77
C SER A 227 -0.36 -14.14 -2.40
N ALA A 228 -0.51 -15.37 -2.90
CA ALA A 228 0.53 -16.39 -2.75
C ALA A 228 1.79 -16.03 -3.54
N ARG A 229 1.65 -15.28 -4.64
CA ARG A 229 2.76 -14.85 -5.50
C ARG A 229 3.29 -13.48 -5.13
N LEU A 230 2.42 -12.51 -4.90
CA LEU A 230 2.82 -11.12 -4.68
C LEU A 230 1.77 -10.37 -3.86
N VAL A 231 2.16 -9.87 -2.69
CA VAL A 231 1.32 -8.91 -1.94
C VAL A 231 1.68 -7.47 -2.31
N HIS A 232 0.80 -6.52 -2.00
CA HIS A 232 0.93 -5.11 -2.42
C HIS A 232 2.30 -4.50 -2.10
N GLY A 233 2.75 -4.57 -0.84
CA GLY A 233 4.03 -4.01 -0.42
C GLY A 233 5.26 -4.65 -1.09
N GLU A 234 5.18 -5.93 -1.46
CA GLU A 234 6.22 -6.58 -2.26
C GLU A 234 6.25 -6.00 -3.69
N GLY A 235 5.08 -5.77 -4.30
CA GLY A 235 4.95 -5.11 -5.59
C GLY A 235 5.47 -3.68 -5.57
N VAL A 236 5.16 -2.91 -4.51
CA VAL A 236 5.66 -1.55 -4.31
C VAL A 236 7.18 -1.56 -4.12
N ALA A 237 7.75 -2.49 -3.35
CA ALA A 237 9.20 -2.61 -3.17
C ALA A 237 9.94 -2.84 -4.50
N ILE A 238 9.51 -3.82 -5.30
CA ILE A 238 10.06 -4.05 -6.65
C ILE A 238 9.86 -2.80 -7.52
N GLY A 239 8.68 -2.19 -7.43
CA GLY A 239 8.35 -1.00 -8.19
C GLY A 239 9.24 0.21 -7.86
N MET A 240 9.59 0.41 -6.59
CA MET A 240 10.53 1.46 -6.16
C MET A 240 11.93 1.20 -6.73
N ALA A 241 12.43 -0.04 -6.63
CA ALA A 241 13.71 -0.42 -7.22
C ALA A 241 13.72 -0.20 -8.75
N LEU A 242 12.63 -0.54 -9.44
CA LEU A 242 12.47 -0.27 -10.87
C LEU A 242 12.41 1.23 -11.18
N ALA A 243 11.70 2.04 -10.37
CA ALA A 243 11.61 3.48 -10.56
C ALA A 243 12.97 4.17 -10.40
N TYR A 244 13.79 3.75 -9.44
CA TYR A 244 15.15 4.26 -9.25
C TYR A 244 16.08 3.85 -10.41
N ARG A 245 16.07 2.58 -10.82
CA ARG A 245 16.82 2.12 -11.99
C ARG A 245 16.40 2.83 -13.27
N PHE A 246 15.11 3.03 -13.46
CA PHE A 246 14.59 3.73 -14.63
C PHE A 246 14.96 5.21 -14.62
N SER A 247 14.91 5.87 -13.45
CA SER A 247 15.40 7.24 -13.30
C SER A 247 16.89 7.35 -13.63
N SER A 248 17.70 6.39 -13.19
CA SER A 248 19.12 6.33 -13.55
C SER A 248 19.35 6.08 -15.05
N ARG A 249 18.60 5.17 -15.68
CA ARG A 249 18.64 4.94 -17.14
C ARG A 249 18.40 6.24 -17.93
N LEU A 250 17.47 7.07 -17.45
CA LEU A 250 17.13 8.35 -18.07
C LEU A 250 18.11 9.48 -17.69
N ASN A 251 19.22 9.17 -17.00
CA ASN A 251 20.20 10.12 -16.48
C ASN A 251 19.60 11.18 -15.53
N LEU A 252 18.54 10.83 -14.80
CA LEU A 252 17.87 11.72 -13.86
C LEU A 252 18.40 11.61 -12.43
N ALA A 253 18.94 10.44 -12.06
CA ALA A 253 19.46 10.13 -10.74
C ALA A 253 20.75 9.28 -10.82
N SER A 254 21.55 9.29 -9.76
CA SER A 254 22.76 8.48 -9.69
C SER A 254 22.43 6.98 -9.69
N PRO A 255 23.18 6.12 -10.41
CA PRO A 255 23.07 4.67 -10.25
C PRO A 255 23.38 4.21 -8.82
N ASP A 256 24.20 4.96 -8.06
CA ASP A 256 24.52 4.66 -6.67
C ASP A 256 23.29 4.78 -5.76
N ASP A 257 22.38 5.72 -6.06
CA ASP A 257 21.11 5.84 -5.32
C ASP A 257 20.23 4.61 -5.55
N ALA A 258 20.16 4.12 -6.79
CA ALA A 258 19.42 2.89 -7.10
C ALA A 258 20.02 1.68 -6.34
N ALA A 259 21.35 1.55 -6.35
CA ALA A 259 22.05 0.49 -5.62
C ALA A 259 21.82 0.57 -4.10
N ARG A 260 21.77 1.79 -3.53
CA ARG A 260 21.50 2.03 -2.11
C ARG A 260 20.07 1.60 -1.73
N VAL A 261 19.07 1.97 -2.54
CA VAL A 261 17.68 1.52 -2.35
C VAL A 261 17.56 0.00 -2.41
N GLU A 262 18.14 -0.63 -3.43
CA GLU A 262 18.11 -2.09 -3.60
C GLU A 262 18.80 -2.81 -2.44
N THR A 263 19.93 -2.27 -1.96
CA THR A 263 20.65 -2.80 -0.79
C THR A 263 19.77 -2.77 0.45
N HIS A 264 19.09 -1.65 0.71
CA HIS A 264 18.21 -1.53 1.86
C HIS A 264 17.00 -2.47 1.78
N LEU A 265 16.31 -2.53 0.63
CA LEU A 265 15.19 -3.46 0.42
C LEU A 265 15.63 -4.92 0.64
N ARG A 266 16.79 -5.29 0.12
CA ARG A 266 17.37 -6.62 0.33
C ARG A 266 17.70 -6.88 1.81
N ALA A 267 18.26 -5.90 2.53
CA ALA A 267 18.59 -6.05 3.95
C ALA A 267 17.35 -6.33 4.81
N VAL A 268 16.23 -5.66 4.51
CA VAL A 268 14.93 -5.87 5.17
C VAL A 268 14.31 -7.23 4.80
N GLY A 269 14.72 -7.82 3.68
CA GLY A 269 14.18 -9.06 3.13
C GLY A 269 12.97 -8.86 2.23
N LEU A 270 12.85 -7.68 1.62
CA LEU A 270 11.86 -7.37 0.59
C LEU A 270 12.37 -7.77 -0.81
N PRO A 271 11.48 -8.17 -1.73
CA PRO A 271 11.86 -8.37 -3.12
C PRO A 271 12.14 -7.02 -3.78
N TRP A 272 13.07 -7.02 -4.72
CA TRP A 272 13.50 -5.79 -5.41
C TRP A 272 13.68 -6.00 -6.92
N ARG A 273 13.52 -7.24 -7.41
CA ARG A 273 13.51 -7.58 -8.84
C ARG A 273 12.24 -8.31 -9.23
N MET A 274 11.86 -8.14 -10.50
CA MET A 274 10.79 -8.94 -11.11
C MET A 274 11.08 -10.46 -11.03
N ALA A 275 12.36 -10.85 -11.08
CA ALA A 275 12.80 -12.23 -10.94
C ALA A 275 12.54 -12.83 -9.54
N ASP A 276 12.33 -12.00 -8.52
CA ASP A 276 12.04 -12.47 -7.16
C ASP A 276 10.55 -12.85 -6.99
N ILE A 277 9.70 -12.60 -8.00
CA ILE A 277 8.29 -12.98 -8.01
C ILE A 277 8.17 -14.47 -8.37
N PRO A 278 7.53 -15.32 -7.53
CA PRO A 278 7.30 -16.72 -7.85
C PRO A 278 6.45 -16.91 -9.12
N GLY A 279 6.86 -17.85 -9.96
CA GLY A 279 6.16 -18.22 -11.20
C GLY A 279 6.46 -17.28 -12.38
N GLU A 280 5.90 -17.60 -13.55
CA GLU A 280 6.17 -16.83 -14.77
C GLU A 280 5.45 -15.48 -14.78
N LEU A 281 6.14 -14.47 -15.30
CA LEU A 281 5.56 -13.17 -15.64
C LEU A 281 5.25 -13.15 -17.15
N PRO A 282 4.18 -12.43 -17.56
CA PRO A 282 3.94 -12.17 -18.97
C PRO A 282 5.05 -11.27 -19.53
N ASP A 283 5.14 -11.18 -20.85
CA ASP A 283 6.17 -10.39 -21.53
C ASP A 283 6.10 -8.87 -21.23
N ALA A 284 7.15 -8.15 -21.64
CA ALA A 284 7.29 -6.73 -21.39
C ALA A 284 6.16 -5.89 -22.02
N GLU A 285 5.62 -6.35 -23.15
CA GLU A 285 4.50 -5.76 -23.86
C GLU A 285 3.21 -5.84 -23.03
N ALA A 286 2.92 -7.01 -22.45
CA ALA A 286 1.79 -7.17 -21.53
C ALA A 286 1.96 -6.34 -20.25
N LEU A 287 3.17 -6.28 -19.68
CA LEU A 287 3.46 -5.43 -18.52
C LEU A 287 3.23 -3.94 -18.83
N LEU A 288 3.66 -3.47 -20.01
CA LEU A 288 3.39 -2.11 -20.46
C LEU A 288 1.89 -1.84 -20.65
N ALA A 289 1.14 -2.83 -21.15
CA ALA A 289 -0.31 -2.72 -21.28
C ALA A 289 -0.99 -2.50 -19.92
N PHE A 290 -0.55 -3.21 -18.86
CA PHE A 290 -1.04 -2.95 -17.51
C PHE A 290 -0.71 -1.55 -17.00
N ILE A 291 0.52 -1.05 -17.23
CA ILE A 291 0.90 0.34 -16.90
C ILE A 291 -0.01 1.36 -17.62
N THR A 292 -0.34 1.07 -18.87
CA THR A 292 -1.15 1.96 -19.72
C THR A 292 -2.61 1.98 -19.28
N GLN A 293 -3.15 0.87 -18.76
CA GLN A 293 -4.54 0.79 -18.27
C GLN A 293 -4.76 1.52 -16.94
N ASP A 294 -3.77 1.48 -16.05
CA ASP A 294 -3.84 2.12 -14.72
C ASP A 294 -3.90 3.66 -14.81
N LYS A 295 -3.40 4.25 -15.89
CA LYS A 295 -3.26 5.70 -16.04
C LYS A 295 -4.08 6.22 -17.21
N LYS A 296 -4.77 7.35 -17.01
CA LYS A 296 -5.36 8.11 -18.13
C LYS A 296 -4.22 8.58 -19.04
N VAL A 297 -4.00 7.84 -20.12
CA VAL A 297 -3.05 8.19 -21.17
C VAL A 297 -3.62 9.39 -21.92
N SER A 298 -2.98 10.55 -21.77
CA SER A 298 -3.22 11.68 -22.67
C SER A 298 -2.19 11.59 -23.80
N ARG A 299 -2.66 11.43 -25.05
CA ARG A 299 -1.83 11.48 -26.27
C ARG A 299 -0.64 10.48 -26.33
N GLY A 300 -0.80 9.28 -25.76
CA GLY A 300 0.23 8.22 -25.82
C GLY A 300 1.41 8.39 -24.86
N ALA A 301 1.37 9.39 -23.99
CA ALA A 301 2.43 9.70 -23.05
C ALA A 301 2.08 9.21 -21.64
N LEU A 302 3.04 8.56 -20.97
CA LEU A 302 2.85 7.96 -19.65
C LEU A 302 3.30 8.91 -18.54
N THR A 303 2.54 8.96 -17.46
CA THR A 303 2.95 9.66 -16.24
C THR A 303 3.60 8.67 -15.29
N PHE A 304 4.79 8.97 -14.78
CA PHE A 304 5.48 8.18 -13.75
C PHE A 304 5.76 9.05 -12.52
N ILE A 305 6.01 8.38 -11.39
CA ILE A 305 6.70 9.02 -10.27
C ILE A 305 8.14 8.52 -10.32
N LEU A 306 9.05 9.42 -10.68
CA LEU A 306 10.48 9.17 -10.81
C LEU A 306 11.23 9.96 -9.75
N THR A 307 12.55 9.91 -9.77
CA THR A 307 13.38 10.54 -8.75
C THR A 307 14.61 11.24 -9.35
N ARG A 308 15.09 12.29 -8.66
CA ARG A 308 16.40 12.92 -8.90
C ARG A 308 17.47 12.48 -7.88
N GLY A 309 17.11 11.58 -6.97
CA GLY A 309 17.93 11.13 -5.85
C GLY A 309 17.07 10.83 -4.62
N ILE A 310 17.67 10.28 -3.57
CA ILE A 310 16.92 9.95 -2.34
C ILE A 310 16.23 11.20 -1.77
N GLY A 311 14.91 11.10 -1.56
CA GLY A 311 14.09 12.21 -1.05
C GLY A 311 13.76 13.28 -2.08
N GLN A 312 13.88 12.99 -3.37
CA GLN A 312 13.64 13.93 -4.47
C GLN A 312 12.72 13.33 -5.55
N ALA A 313 11.63 12.69 -5.13
CA ALA A 313 10.63 12.18 -6.06
C ALA A 313 9.89 13.31 -6.78
N PHE A 314 9.52 13.08 -8.04
CA PHE A 314 8.77 14.04 -8.84
C PHE A 314 7.84 13.36 -9.84
N ILE A 315 6.83 14.10 -10.30
CA ILE A 315 5.90 13.64 -11.34
C ILE A 315 6.56 13.81 -12.71
N ALA A 316 7.01 12.72 -13.31
CA ALA A 316 7.51 12.70 -14.67
C ALA A 316 6.34 12.54 -15.64
N ARG A 317 6.01 13.62 -16.34
CA ARG A 317 5.01 13.62 -17.41
C ARG A 317 5.68 13.26 -18.73
N ASP A 318 4.88 12.75 -19.65
CA ASP A 318 5.27 12.50 -21.03
C ASP A 318 6.43 11.51 -21.22
N VAL A 319 6.53 10.50 -20.36
CA VAL A 319 7.51 9.41 -20.53
C VAL A 319 7.14 8.60 -21.78
N PRO A 320 8.07 8.46 -22.76
CA PRO A 320 7.81 7.68 -23.96
C PRO A 320 7.56 6.21 -23.64
N ALA A 321 6.46 5.65 -24.16
CA ALA A 321 6.14 4.24 -23.99
C ALA A 321 7.26 3.31 -24.51
N SER A 322 8.01 3.74 -25.53
CA SER A 322 9.18 3.01 -26.06
C SER A 322 10.33 2.89 -25.04
N GLU A 323 10.58 3.92 -24.25
CA GLU A 323 11.61 3.88 -23.19
C GLU A 323 11.20 2.93 -22.07
N ALA A 324 9.92 3.02 -21.64
CA ALA A 324 9.36 2.11 -20.66
C ALA A 324 9.42 0.65 -21.16
N LEU A 325 9.07 0.39 -22.42
CA LEU A 325 9.12 -0.95 -23.02
C LEU A 325 10.55 -1.50 -23.06
N SER A 326 11.51 -0.71 -23.53
CA SER A 326 12.91 -1.12 -23.60
C SER A 326 13.45 -1.44 -22.20
N PHE A 327 13.13 -0.60 -21.22
CA PHE A 327 13.52 -0.81 -19.82
C PHE A 327 12.91 -2.09 -19.24
N LEU A 328 11.62 -2.35 -19.48
CA LEU A 328 10.94 -3.56 -19.03
C LEU A 328 11.60 -4.81 -19.64
N ARG A 329 11.91 -4.81 -20.95
CA ARG A 329 12.60 -5.90 -21.64
C ARG A 329 13.95 -6.24 -20.99
N GLU A 330 14.77 -5.23 -20.70
CA GLU A 330 16.09 -5.43 -20.09
C GLU A 330 16.04 -5.97 -18.65
N ASN A 331 14.99 -5.62 -17.90
CA ASN A 331 14.81 -6.07 -16.52
C ASN A 331 13.99 -7.36 -16.42
N HIS A 332 13.37 -7.83 -17.51
CA HIS A 332 12.52 -9.01 -17.50
C HIS A 332 13.34 -10.29 -17.29
N PRO A 333 12.95 -11.18 -16.35
CA PRO A 333 13.72 -12.39 -16.02
C PRO A 333 13.94 -13.32 -17.22
N GLY A 334 12.97 -13.40 -18.14
CA GLY A 334 13.05 -14.23 -19.34
C GLY A 334 13.91 -13.68 -20.50
N GLN A 335 14.47 -12.46 -20.38
CA GLN A 335 15.26 -11.83 -21.45
C GLN A 335 16.73 -11.57 -21.07
N GLN A 336 17.14 -11.84 -19.83
CA GLN A 336 18.52 -11.64 -19.36
C GLN A 336 19.52 -12.72 -19.84
N SER A 337 19.08 -13.66 -20.70
CA SER A 337 19.88 -14.79 -21.20
C SER A 337 19.89 -14.89 -22.74
N ARG A 338 20.24 -13.81 -23.43
CA ARG A 338 20.78 -13.89 -24.80
C ARG A 338 22.11 -13.15 -24.89
N PRO A 339 23.28 -13.83 -24.84
CA PRO A 339 24.51 -13.19 -25.28
C PRO A 339 24.32 -12.78 -26.74
N GLY A 340 24.56 -11.50 -27.04
CA GLY A 340 24.46 -10.98 -28.41
C GLY A 340 25.34 -11.79 -29.38
N PRO A 341 24.98 -11.87 -30.67
CA PRO A 341 25.71 -12.67 -31.63
C PRO A 341 27.17 -12.24 -31.67
N GLN A 342 28.04 -13.18 -31.33
CA GLN A 342 29.49 -13.03 -31.38
C GLN A 342 29.86 -12.69 -32.82
N LYS A 343 30.28 -11.44 -33.08
CA LYS A 343 30.76 -11.03 -34.40
C LYS A 343 31.98 -11.88 -34.73
N SER A 344 31.81 -12.87 -35.60
CA SER A 344 32.90 -13.58 -36.26
C SER A 344 33.72 -12.56 -37.05
N ARG A 345 34.98 -12.36 -36.64
CA ARG A 345 35.96 -11.62 -37.44
C ARG A 345 36.29 -12.46 -38.69
N PRO A 346 36.30 -11.87 -39.90
CA PRO A 346 36.84 -12.57 -41.07
C PRO A 346 38.37 -12.61 -40.96
N GLY A 347 38.93 -13.79 -41.24
CA GLY A 347 40.37 -14.01 -41.42
C GLY A 347 40.85 -13.66 -42.81
#